data_AF-A0A1Y6IU06-F1
#
_entry.id   AF-A0A1Y6IU06-F1
#
_cell.length_a   1.000
_cell.length_b   1.000
_cell.length_c   1.000
_cell.angle_alpha   90.00
_cell.angle_beta   90.00
_cell.angle_gamma   90.00
#
_symmetry.space_group_name_H-M   'P 1'
#
loop_
_entity.id
_entity.type
_entity.pdbx_description
1 polymer ?
#
loop_
_entity_poly.entity_id
_entity_poly.type
_entity_poly.pdbx_seq_one_letter_code
_entity_poly.pdbx_strand_id
1 'polypeptide(L)'
;MIRRIRHIAVICMALGASACANFSAGNLFSHYSEQNRKMYQAVRSGHYQDASNELPDNIGGDILDNLEKGRVYFLNHDVQKSQSFLAQSDQAVRRQQDEAIISVSREAASFGSLVANDNLTEYVPADYELGFLHLYLALSYVYDNQLEDALVELRRANQVQEKARNQRQDELLKEKDQLKREGVHTNVGSLLANYPSSGTTLQSIQNGYLFYLSALLYEANGDLNDAYVDYRRALAVAPDNASVAGSALRCAQKLGMNQDVTLLRKKYGAPQRPGKKQGRVIIIQEQGIVDQLKGWEQSLPVYDSNGRMNLYSVALPYYPAYHASNAFPVSLNEMMVEGDRLVDTNMMARKQLNERITSIVFRQILRLTLKNALRKESTKDDNNNVDVANIVMNVWNTLTEQPDTRSWITLPGAVFSATTIVSAGEQTLTVGSQSYSFRVPEQGTTLVWLSRQGENAVIWHKQLGRL
;
A
#
# COMPACT_ATOMS: atom_id res chain seq x y z
N MET A 1 -45.23 -10.22 -35.08
CA MET A 1 -44.64 -9.95 -33.74
C MET A 1 -43.18 -10.41 -33.65
N ILE A 2 -42.88 -11.68 -33.97
CA ILE A 2 -41.54 -12.29 -33.91
C ILE A 2 -40.46 -11.53 -34.72
N ARG A 3 -40.82 -11.02 -35.91
CA ARG A 3 -39.89 -10.26 -36.76
C ARG A 3 -39.45 -8.93 -36.12
N ARG A 4 -40.34 -8.23 -35.39
CA ARG A 4 -40.02 -6.95 -34.70
C ARG A 4 -39.16 -7.17 -33.46
N ILE A 5 -39.39 -8.24 -32.71
CA ILE A 5 -38.57 -8.63 -31.55
C ILE A 5 -37.12 -8.94 -31.98
N ARG A 6 -36.95 -9.61 -33.13
CA ARG A 6 -35.63 -9.92 -33.68
C ARG A 6 -34.85 -8.67 -34.12
N HIS A 7 -35.53 -7.64 -34.62
CA HIS A 7 -34.88 -6.37 -34.98
C HIS A 7 -34.50 -5.55 -33.72
N ILE A 8 -35.34 -5.57 -32.68
CA ILE A 8 -35.03 -4.93 -31.40
C ILE A 8 -33.82 -5.61 -30.73
N ALA A 9 -33.76 -6.96 -30.73
CA ALA A 9 -32.62 -7.69 -30.20
C ALA A 9 -31.30 -7.40 -30.95
N VAL A 10 -31.35 -7.31 -32.29
CA VAL A 10 -30.18 -6.95 -33.11
C VAL A 10 -29.74 -5.50 -32.88
N ILE A 11 -30.69 -4.57 -32.71
CA ILE A 11 -30.38 -3.17 -32.40
C ILE A 11 -29.80 -3.05 -30.99
N CYS A 12 -30.32 -3.78 -30.00
CA CYS A 12 -29.75 -3.82 -28.64
C CYS A 12 -28.35 -4.47 -28.62
N MET A 13 -28.10 -5.51 -29.42
CA MET A 13 -26.77 -6.11 -29.57
C MET A 13 -25.78 -5.17 -30.26
N ALA A 14 -26.22 -4.44 -31.30
CA ALA A 14 -25.40 -3.46 -32.00
C ALA A 14 -25.09 -2.22 -31.14
N LEU A 15 -26.05 -1.77 -30.31
CA LEU A 15 -25.86 -0.69 -29.33
C LEU A 15 -24.98 -1.15 -28.16
N GLY A 16 -25.09 -2.40 -27.72
CA GLY A 16 -24.17 -2.99 -26.72
C GLY A 16 -22.74 -3.12 -27.24
N ALA A 17 -22.56 -3.53 -28.50
CA ALA A 17 -21.25 -3.66 -29.12
C ALA A 17 -20.54 -2.31 -29.37
N SER A 18 -21.30 -1.24 -29.62
CA SER A 18 -20.75 0.11 -29.80
C SER A 18 -20.47 0.83 -28.48
N ALA A 19 -21.15 0.49 -27.38
CA ALA A 19 -20.78 0.92 -26.02
C ALA A 19 -19.43 0.33 -25.56
N CYS A 20 -19.04 -0.84 -26.07
CA CYS A 20 -17.75 -1.48 -25.79
C CYS A 20 -16.60 -0.97 -26.68
N ALA A 21 -16.85 -0.14 -27.69
CA ALA A 21 -15.81 0.30 -28.63
C ALA A 21 -14.79 1.29 -28.01
N ASN A 22 -15.14 1.94 -26.90
CA ASN A 22 -14.21 2.76 -26.10
C ASN A 22 -13.44 1.95 -25.04
N PHE A 23 -13.81 0.68 -24.81
CA PHE A 23 -12.99 -0.26 -24.06
C PHE A 23 -12.05 -0.94 -25.07
N SER A 24 -10.82 -0.44 -25.18
CA SER A 24 -9.81 -1.19 -25.93
C SER A 24 -9.72 -2.59 -25.30
N ALA A 25 -9.83 -3.64 -26.10
CA ALA A 25 -9.75 -5.02 -25.61
C ALA A 25 -8.47 -5.23 -24.75
N GLY A 26 -7.38 -4.52 -25.03
CA GLY A 26 -6.16 -4.56 -24.22
C GLY A 26 -6.31 -4.10 -22.77
N ASN A 27 -7.19 -3.14 -22.46
CA ASN A 27 -7.42 -2.65 -21.09
C ASN A 27 -8.37 -3.55 -20.29
N LEU A 28 -9.26 -4.29 -20.96
CA LEU A 28 -10.17 -5.24 -20.30
C LEU A 28 -9.44 -6.53 -19.85
N PHE A 29 -8.31 -6.85 -20.49
CA PHE A 29 -7.58 -8.11 -20.29
C PHE A 29 -6.22 -7.99 -19.58
N SER A 30 -5.83 -6.79 -19.13
CA SER A 30 -4.56 -6.56 -18.42
C SER A 30 -4.81 -6.23 -16.95
N HIS A 31 -3.97 -6.73 -16.04
CA HIS A 31 -4.08 -6.42 -14.61
C HIS A 31 -3.44 -5.07 -14.28
N TYR A 32 -3.80 -4.51 -13.12
CA TYR A 32 -3.43 -3.14 -12.70
C TYR A 32 -1.94 -2.81 -12.85
N SER A 33 -1.06 -3.73 -12.43
CA SER A 33 0.39 -3.53 -12.50
C SER A 33 0.94 -3.39 -13.94
N GLU A 34 0.33 -4.07 -14.92
CA GLU A 34 0.70 -3.94 -16.33
C GLU A 34 0.15 -2.66 -16.95
N GLN A 35 -1.10 -2.30 -16.62
CA GLN A 35 -1.72 -1.06 -17.09
C GLN A 35 -0.92 0.18 -16.63
N ASN A 36 -0.40 0.15 -15.41
CA ASN A 36 0.36 1.24 -14.81
C ASN A 36 1.89 1.11 -14.98
N ARG A 37 2.37 0.21 -15.85
CA ARG A 37 3.81 -0.07 -16.00
C ARG A 37 4.63 1.16 -16.38
N LYS A 38 4.08 2.05 -17.21
CA LYS A 38 4.77 3.29 -17.63
C LYS A 38 4.94 4.28 -16.49
N MET A 39 3.85 4.59 -15.79
CA MET A 39 3.89 5.41 -14.57
C MET A 39 4.89 4.84 -13.56
N TYR A 40 4.82 3.53 -13.30
CA TYR A 40 5.73 2.85 -12.38
C TYR A 40 7.21 3.03 -12.79
N GLN A 41 7.53 2.82 -14.07
CA GLN A 41 8.90 3.02 -14.58
C GLN A 41 9.35 4.48 -14.50
N ALA A 42 8.48 5.43 -14.81
CA ALA A 42 8.77 6.85 -14.70
C ALA A 42 9.09 7.26 -13.25
N VAL A 43 8.26 6.83 -12.28
CA VAL A 43 8.54 7.06 -10.85
C VAL A 43 9.82 6.35 -10.43
N ARG A 44 10.04 5.10 -10.84
CA ARG A 44 11.25 4.32 -10.49
C ARG A 44 12.54 4.99 -10.91
N SER A 45 12.53 5.64 -12.07
CA SER A 45 13.68 6.35 -12.63
C SER A 45 13.80 7.79 -12.11
N GLY A 46 12.82 8.28 -11.33
CA GLY A 46 12.80 9.65 -10.83
C GLY A 46 12.30 10.68 -11.84
N HIS A 47 11.64 10.26 -12.92
CA HIS A 47 11.05 11.15 -13.92
C HIS A 47 9.63 11.54 -13.52
N TYR A 48 9.51 12.40 -12.50
CA TYR A 48 8.22 12.71 -11.86
C TYR A 48 7.23 13.44 -12.79
N GLN A 49 7.73 14.29 -13.69
CA GLN A 49 6.89 14.94 -14.70
C GLN A 49 6.31 13.92 -15.69
N ASP A 50 7.11 12.95 -16.15
CA ASP A 50 6.64 11.88 -17.03
C ASP A 50 5.63 10.99 -16.29
N ALA A 51 5.88 10.69 -15.02
CA ALA A 51 4.93 9.96 -14.18
C ALA A 51 3.59 10.71 -14.06
N SER A 52 3.62 12.04 -13.90
CA SER A 52 2.41 12.86 -13.88
C SER A 52 1.63 12.82 -15.19
N ASN A 53 2.29 12.61 -16.32
CA ASN A 53 1.65 12.51 -17.63
C ASN A 53 1.05 11.11 -17.88
N GLU A 54 1.53 10.10 -17.16
CA GLU A 54 1.10 8.69 -17.26
C GLU A 54 0.15 8.28 -16.12
N LEU A 55 -0.36 9.25 -15.34
CA LEU A 55 -1.27 9.00 -14.23
C LEU A 55 -2.54 8.27 -14.69
N PRO A 56 -3.02 7.28 -13.92
CA PRO A 56 -4.21 6.52 -14.28
C PRO A 56 -5.46 7.41 -14.29
N ASP A 57 -6.33 7.17 -15.27
CA ASP A 57 -7.69 7.68 -15.28
C ASP A 57 -8.68 6.52 -15.12
N ASN A 58 -9.17 6.34 -13.89
CA ASN A 58 -10.18 5.36 -13.50
C ASN A 58 -9.78 3.89 -13.76
N ILE A 59 -8.57 3.50 -13.32
CA ILE A 59 -8.04 2.13 -13.46
C ILE A 59 -8.16 1.35 -12.14
N GLY A 60 -7.74 1.97 -11.03
CA GLY A 60 -7.79 1.40 -9.68
C GLY A 60 -9.03 1.84 -8.88
N GLY A 61 -9.84 2.76 -9.42
CA GLY A 61 -11.01 3.34 -8.77
C GLY A 61 -10.65 4.52 -7.83
N ASP A 62 -11.69 5.11 -7.22
CA ASP A 62 -11.61 6.35 -6.43
C ASP A 62 -10.54 6.32 -5.32
N ILE A 63 -10.30 5.17 -4.69
CA ILE A 63 -9.30 5.06 -3.62
C ILE A 63 -7.91 5.05 -4.25
N LEU A 64 -7.59 4.00 -5.02
CA LEU A 64 -6.22 3.70 -5.45
C LEU A 64 -5.67 4.74 -6.44
N ASP A 65 -6.47 5.17 -7.41
CA ASP A 65 -6.00 6.15 -8.39
C ASP A 65 -5.64 7.47 -7.71
N ASN A 66 -6.40 7.86 -6.68
CA ASN A 66 -6.12 9.05 -5.90
C ASN A 66 -4.91 8.89 -4.96
N LEU A 67 -4.63 7.68 -4.47
CA LEU A 67 -3.37 7.37 -3.78
C LEU A 67 -2.17 7.58 -4.71
N GLU A 68 -2.22 7.02 -5.93
CA GLU A 68 -1.15 7.18 -6.93
C GLU A 68 -0.97 8.65 -7.33
N LYS A 69 -2.07 9.34 -7.68
CA LYS A 69 -2.06 10.77 -8.03
C LYS A 69 -1.46 11.60 -6.91
N GLY A 70 -1.93 11.36 -5.68
CA GLY A 70 -1.43 12.02 -4.47
C GLY A 70 0.09 11.94 -4.36
N ARG A 71 0.62 10.72 -4.47
CA ARG A 71 2.06 10.47 -4.35
C ARG A 71 2.87 11.05 -5.52
N VAL A 72 2.41 10.88 -6.75
CA VAL A 72 3.10 11.41 -7.95
C VAL A 72 3.15 12.94 -7.93
N TYR A 73 2.05 13.62 -7.58
CA TYR A 73 2.06 15.08 -7.45
C TYR A 73 2.96 15.55 -6.32
N PHE A 74 3.04 14.81 -5.19
CA PHE A 74 3.98 15.13 -4.12
C PHE A 74 5.42 15.08 -4.62
N LEU A 75 5.76 14.03 -5.38
CA LEU A 75 7.08 13.86 -5.98
C LEU A 75 7.37 14.91 -7.08
N ASN A 76 6.33 15.40 -7.76
CA ASN A 76 6.45 16.44 -8.77
C ASN A 76 6.32 17.87 -8.20
N HIS A 77 6.52 18.03 -6.89
CA HIS A 77 6.48 19.32 -6.17
C HIS A 77 5.12 20.07 -6.19
N ASP A 78 4.03 19.43 -6.59
CA ASP A 78 2.66 19.98 -6.56
C ASP A 78 1.93 19.48 -5.30
N VAL A 79 2.34 20.01 -4.15
CA VAL A 79 1.86 19.56 -2.82
C VAL A 79 0.36 19.83 -2.65
N GLN A 80 -0.18 20.90 -3.25
CA GLN A 80 -1.60 21.22 -3.18
C GLN A 80 -2.45 20.18 -3.93
N LYS A 81 -2.06 19.79 -5.15
CA LYS A 81 -2.75 18.68 -5.85
C LYS A 81 -2.57 17.37 -5.11
N SER A 82 -1.37 17.11 -4.57
CA SER A 82 -1.10 15.92 -3.78
C SER A 82 -2.10 15.79 -2.62
N GLN A 83 -2.21 16.82 -1.79
CA GLN A 83 -3.12 16.86 -0.65
C GLN A 83 -4.58 16.67 -1.08
N SER A 84 -5.00 17.34 -2.16
CA SER A 84 -6.38 17.22 -2.69
C SER A 84 -6.73 15.79 -3.09
N PHE A 85 -5.86 15.11 -3.85
CA PHE A 85 -6.11 13.72 -4.24
C PHE A 85 -6.05 12.76 -3.06
N LEU A 86 -5.09 12.92 -2.14
CA LEU A 86 -5.03 12.10 -0.94
C LEU A 86 -6.29 12.28 -0.07
N ALA A 87 -6.81 13.50 0.06
CA ALA A 87 -8.05 13.77 0.78
C ALA A 87 -9.28 13.11 0.11
N GLN A 88 -9.34 13.11 -1.23
CA GLN A 88 -10.38 12.38 -1.98
C GLN A 88 -10.30 10.87 -1.74
N SER A 89 -9.09 10.31 -1.71
CA SER A 89 -8.87 8.91 -1.38
C SER A 89 -9.34 8.58 0.04
N ASP A 90 -8.97 9.39 1.04
CA ASP A 90 -9.44 9.23 2.43
C ASP A 90 -10.96 9.30 2.54
N GLN A 91 -11.61 10.21 1.82
CA GLN A 91 -13.07 10.28 1.76
C GLN A 91 -13.69 9.02 1.15
N ALA A 92 -13.09 8.47 0.08
CA ALA A 92 -13.54 7.22 -0.52
C ALA A 92 -13.36 6.02 0.43
N VAL A 93 -12.22 5.94 1.14
CA VAL A 93 -12.00 4.93 2.19
C VAL A 93 -13.06 5.01 3.28
N ARG A 94 -13.40 6.21 3.75
CA ARG A 94 -14.44 6.40 4.76
C ARG A 94 -15.81 5.90 4.28
N ARG A 95 -16.20 6.26 3.05
CA ARG A 95 -17.45 5.77 2.43
C ARG A 95 -17.48 4.24 2.40
N GLN A 96 -16.43 3.61 1.86
CA GLN A 96 -16.31 2.16 1.80
C GLN A 96 -16.42 1.51 3.18
N GLN A 97 -15.69 2.04 4.17
CA GLN A 97 -15.70 1.48 5.52
C GLN A 97 -17.05 1.64 6.24
N ASP A 98 -17.81 2.70 5.94
CA ASP A 98 -19.12 2.93 6.54
C ASP A 98 -20.21 2.08 5.84
N GLU A 99 -20.11 1.88 4.53
CA GLU A 99 -20.95 0.96 3.76
C GLU A 99 -20.76 -0.49 4.21
N ALA A 100 -19.54 -0.91 4.53
CA ALA A 100 -19.24 -2.23 5.07
C ALA A 100 -19.98 -2.49 6.39
N ILE A 101 -20.09 -1.50 7.28
CA ILE A 101 -20.82 -1.61 8.55
C ILE A 101 -22.33 -1.83 8.27
N ILE A 102 -22.88 -1.07 7.32
CA ILE A 102 -24.31 -1.15 6.99
C ILE A 102 -24.63 -2.47 6.28
N SER A 103 -23.76 -2.98 5.40
CA SER A 103 -23.97 -4.26 4.73
C SER A 103 -23.87 -5.46 5.67
N VAL A 104 -23.03 -5.39 6.71
CA VAL A 104 -23.03 -6.40 7.80
C VAL A 104 -24.41 -6.50 8.48
N SER A 105 -25.12 -5.37 8.63
CA SER A 105 -26.44 -5.33 9.28
C SER A 105 -27.62 -5.75 8.39
N ARG A 106 -27.41 -5.78 7.06
CA ARG A 106 -28.43 -6.17 6.08
C ARG A 106 -27.94 -7.41 5.34
N GLU A 107 -28.30 -8.58 5.85
CA GLU A 107 -28.01 -9.86 5.20
C GLU A 107 -28.68 -9.93 3.82
N ALA A 108 -28.00 -9.44 2.79
CA ALA A 108 -28.41 -9.54 1.39
C ALA A 108 -27.53 -10.58 0.67
N ALA A 109 -28.19 -11.54 0.02
CA ALA A 109 -27.64 -12.80 -0.45
C ALA A 109 -26.49 -12.67 -1.46
N SER A 110 -25.40 -13.35 -1.11
CA SER A 110 -24.09 -13.44 -1.71
C SER A 110 -24.00 -14.41 -2.90
N PHE A 111 -24.48 -13.98 -4.07
CA PHE A 111 -24.17 -14.70 -5.33
C PHE A 111 -23.57 -13.78 -6.41
N GLY A 112 -23.93 -12.48 -6.46
CA GLY A 112 -23.43 -11.57 -7.49
C GLY A 112 -21.94 -11.22 -7.38
N SER A 113 -21.43 -11.03 -6.15
CA SER A 113 -20.03 -10.63 -5.91
C SER A 113 -19.01 -11.73 -6.18
N LEU A 114 -19.36 -13.00 -5.94
CA LEU A 114 -18.48 -14.15 -6.19
C LEU A 114 -18.33 -14.49 -7.68
N VAL A 115 -19.35 -14.11 -8.46
CA VAL A 115 -19.43 -14.31 -9.92
C VAL A 115 -18.68 -13.20 -10.67
N ALA A 116 -18.53 -12.02 -10.05
CA ALA A 116 -17.70 -10.94 -10.57
C ALA A 116 -16.20 -11.24 -10.35
N ASN A 117 -15.36 -10.73 -11.26
CA ASN A 117 -13.90 -10.72 -11.13
C ASN A 117 -13.50 -9.85 -9.93
N ASP A 118 -12.44 -10.21 -9.20
CA ASP A 118 -11.92 -9.41 -8.08
C ASP A 118 -11.55 -7.99 -8.54
N ASN A 119 -11.05 -7.81 -9.77
CA ASN A 119 -10.80 -6.50 -10.39
C ASN A 119 -12.07 -5.67 -10.66
N LEU A 120 -13.26 -6.28 -10.67
CA LEU A 120 -14.56 -5.61 -10.82
C LEU A 120 -15.19 -5.22 -9.48
N THR A 121 -14.60 -5.67 -8.36
CA THR A 121 -14.97 -5.22 -7.01
C THR A 121 -14.18 -3.97 -6.64
N GLU A 122 -14.71 -3.17 -5.72
CA GLU A 122 -14.01 -1.97 -5.25
C GLU A 122 -12.66 -2.35 -4.61
N TYR A 123 -11.62 -1.55 -4.88
CA TYR A 123 -10.31 -1.75 -4.27
C TYR A 123 -10.39 -1.54 -2.75
N VAL A 124 -9.85 -2.50 -1.98
CA VAL A 124 -9.72 -2.39 -0.53
C VAL A 124 -8.25 -2.14 -0.19
N PRO A 125 -7.89 -0.95 0.34
CA PRO A 125 -6.51 -0.62 0.64
C PRO A 125 -5.94 -1.49 1.77
N ALA A 126 -4.64 -1.76 1.70
CA ALA A 126 -3.94 -2.43 2.77
C ALA A 126 -3.77 -1.54 4.01
N ASP A 127 -3.65 -2.12 5.21
CA ASP A 127 -3.45 -1.35 6.45
C ASP A 127 -2.23 -0.44 6.34
N TYR A 128 -1.11 -0.95 5.82
CA TYR A 128 0.11 -0.15 5.69
C TYR A 128 -0.05 1.01 4.69
N GLU A 129 -0.88 0.85 3.65
CA GLU A 129 -1.19 1.90 2.68
C GLU A 129 -2.00 3.02 3.33
N LEU A 130 -2.97 2.67 4.19
CA LEU A 130 -3.72 3.64 4.99
C LEU A 130 -2.78 4.41 5.94
N GLY A 131 -1.77 3.73 6.49
CA GLY A 131 -0.70 4.40 7.25
C GLY A 131 0.08 5.41 6.41
N PHE A 132 0.43 5.06 5.17
CA PHE A 132 1.11 5.98 4.26
C PHE A 132 0.21 7.12 3.77
N LEU A 133 -1.09 6.88 3.58
CA LEU A 133 -2.05 7.91 3.19
C LEU A 133 -2.03 9.06 4.20
N HIS A 134 -2.23 8.74 5.48
CA HIS A 134 -2.19 9.74 6.54
C HIS A 134 -0.78 10.31 6.77
N LEU A 135 0.27 9.52 6.52
CA LEU A 135 1.64 10.03 6.56
C LEU A 135 1.86 11.12 5.50
N TYR A 136 1.44 10.92 4.25
CA TYR A 136 1.63 11.92 3.19
C TYR A 136 0.71 13.14 3.36
N LEU A 137 -0.50 12.96 3.89
CA LEU A 137 -1.32 14.09 4.33
C LEU A 137 -0.60 14.90 5.42
N ALA A 138 -0.04 14.24 6.43
CA ALA A 138 0.73 14.89 7.49
C ALA A 138 1.98 15.60 6.96
N LEU A 139 2.74 14.99 6.04
CA LEU A 139 3.88 15.64 5.40
C LEU A 139 3.48 16.86 4.58
N SER A 140 2.31 16.83 3.93
CA SER A 140 1.79 18.00 3.20
C SER A 140 1.51 19.15 4.16
N TYR A 141 0.87 18.87 5.31
CA TYR A 141 0.68 19.87 6.35
C TYR A 141 2.01 20.37 6.95
N VAL A 142 2.99 19.49 7.18
CA VAL A 142 4.34 19.90 7.60
C VAL A 142 5.00 20.81 6.56
N TYR A 143 4.85 20.49 5.28
CA TYR A 143 5.35 21.31 4.17
C TYR A 143 4.77 22.72 4.20
N ASP A 144 3.49 22.86 4.56
CA ASP A 144 2.80 24.16 4.70
C ASP A 144 2.94 24.81 6.10
N ASN A 145 3.77 24.25 6.98
CA ASN A 145 3.97 24.68 8.39
C ASN A 145 2.72 24.56 9.28
N GLN A 146 1.80 23.63 8.96
CA GLN A 146 0.58 23.35 9.71
C GLN A 146 0.79 22.16 10.65
N LEU A 147 1.52 22.38 11.75
CA LEU A 147 1.91 21.31 12.68
C LEU A 147 0.71 20.61 13.34
N GLU A 148 -0.30 21.38 13.77
CA GLU A 148 -1.49 20.84 14.45
C GLU A 148 -2.29 19.91 13.52
N ASP A 149 -2.51 20.32 12.27
CA ASP A 149 -3.19 19.52 11.25
C ASP A 149 -2.39 18.24 10.91
N ALA A 150 -1.07 18.35 10.83
CA ALA A 150 -0.21 17.18 10.66
C ALA A 150 -0.38 16.14 11.79
N LEU A 151 -0.46 16.61 13.05
CA LEU A 151 -0.69 15.74 14.20
C LEU A 151 -2.08 15.11 14.21
N VAL A 152 -3.10 15.81 13.69
CA VAL A 152 -4.44 15.22 13.51
C VAL A 152 -4.38 14.03 12.55
N GLU A 153 -3.70 14.16 11.41
CA GLU A 153 -3.57 13.07 10.45
C GLU A 153 -2.78 11.88 11.01
N LEU A 154 -1.70 12.13 11.74
CA LEU A 154 -0.91 11.08 12.39
C LEU A 154 -1.73 10.29 13.43
N ARG A 155 -2.62 10.95 14.18
CA ARG A 155 -3.55 10.26 15.09
C ARG A 155 -4.55 9.39 14.32
N ARG A 156 -5.07 9.91 13.21
CA ARG A 156 -6.02 9.18 12.35
C ARG A 156 -5.42 7.93 11.73
N ALA A 157 -4.12 7.96 11.40
CA ALA A 157 -3.42 6.82 10.82
C ALA A 157 -3.62 5.51 11.62
N ASN A 158 -3.51 5.57 12.95
CA ASN A 158 -3.72 4.41 13.81
C ASN A 158 -5.18 3.94 13.81
N GLN A 159 -6.13 4.88 13.91
CA GLN A 159 -7.57 4.57 13.97
C GLN A 159 -8.05 3.87 12.69
N VAL A 160 -7.63 4.38 11.53
CA VAL A 160 -8.04 3.85 10.23
C VAL A 160 -7.42 2.47 9.96
N GLN A 161 -6.16 2.26 10.36
CA GLN A 161 -5.50 0.95 10.33
C GLN A 161 -6.18 -0.08 11.22
N GLU A 162 -6.51 0.28 12.46
CA GLU A 162 -7.19 -0.64 13.38
C GLU A 162 -8.58 -1.03 12.89
N LYS A 163 -9.35 -0.06 12.35
CA LYS A 163 -10.66 -0.32 11.75
C LYS A 163 -10.55 -1.29 10.57
N ALA A 164 -9.62 -1.05 9.64
CA ALA A 164 -9.40 -1.91 8.48
C ALA A 164 -8.93 -3.33 8.85
N ARG A 165 -8.07 -3.45 9.87
CA ARG A 165 -7.64 -4.76 10.40
C ARG A 165 -8.81 -5.56 10.99
N ASN A 166 -9.68 -4.91 11.76
CA ASN A 166 -10.84 -5.56 12.37
C ASN A 166 -11.84 -6.02 11.31
N GLN A 167 -12.13 -5.18 10.31
CA GLN A 167 -13.01 -5.52 9.19
C GLN A 167 -12.52 -6.75 8.41
N ARG A 168 -11.22 -6.80 8.10
CA ARG A 168 -10.60 -7.97 7.43
C ARG A 168 -10.77 -9.26 8.23
N GLN A 169 -10.60 -9.17 9.56
CA GLN A 169 -10.74 -10.33 10.43
C GLN A 169 -12.18 -10.86 10.40
N ASP A 170 -13.17 -9.97 10.40
CA ASP A 170 -14.59 -10.32 10.31
C ASP A 170 -14.95 -10.92 8.95
N GLU A 171 -14.43 -10.36 7.85
CA GLU A 171 -14.59 -10.89 6.49
C GLU A 171 -14.05 -12.32 6.36
N LEU A 172 -12.84 -12.57 6.89
CA LEU A 172 -12.24 -13.91 6.87
C LEU A 172 -13.09 -14.94 7.61
N LEU A 173 -13.74 -14.56 8.73
CA LEU A 173 -14.65 -15.44 9.46
C LEU A 173 -15.92 -15.75 8.64
N LYS A 174 -16.50 -14.73 7.98
CA LYS A 174 -17.67 -14.92 7.11
C LYS A 174 -17.38 -15.85 5.93
N GLU A 175 -16.23 -15.68 5.27
CA GLU A 175 -15.80 -16.55 4.17
C GLU A 175 -15.60 -18.00 4.64
N LYS A 176 -15.01 -18.21 5.82
CA LYS A 176 -14.88 -19.54 6.43
C LYS A 176 -16.23 -20.20 6.69
N ASP A 177 -17.21 -19.45 7.20
CA ASP A 177 -18.53 -20.01 7.48
C ASP A 177 -19.33 -20.26 6.20
N GLN A 178 -19.14 -19.46 5.16
CA GLN A 178 -19.73 -19.72 3.85
C GLN A 178 -19.20 -21.02 3.23
N LEU A 179 -17.88 -21.27 3.27
CA LEU A 179 -17.29 -22.53 2.80
C LEU A 179 -17.90 -23.75 3.51
N LYS A 180 -18.07 -23.67 4.84
CA LYS A 180 -18.72 -24.74 5.61
C LYS A 180 -20.16 -24.98 5.14
N ARG A 181 -20.94 -23.91 4.91
CA ARG A 181 -22.33 -24.00 4.42
C ARG A 181 -22.43 -24.64 3.04
N GLU A 182 -21.47 -24.37 2.16
CA GLU A 182 -21.42 -24.96 0.82
C GLU A 182 -20.89 -26.41 0.80
N GLY A 183 -20.63 -27.01 1.97
CA GLY A 183 -20.13 -28.39 2.08
C GLY A 183 -18.69 -28.55 1.60
N VAL A 184 -17.94 -27.45 1.57
CA VAL A 184 -16.60 -27.39 1.00
C VAL A 184 -15.57 -27.77 2.07
N HIS A 185 -15.17 -29.04 2.06
CA HIS A 185 -14.11 -29.58 2.91
C HIS A 185 -12.78 -29.63 2.16
N THR A 186 -12.29 -28.49 1.67
CA THR A 186 -11.08 -28.47 0.82
C THR A 186 -9.81 -28.30 1.64
N ASN A 187 -8.75 -29.01 1.26
CA ASN A 187 -7.41 -28.78 1.77
C ASN A 187 -6.77 -27.58 1.03
N VAL A 188 -6.77 -26.40 1.67
CA VAL A 188 -6.11 -25.16 1.17
C VAL A 188 -4.67 -25.42 0.70
N GLY A 189 -3.98 -26.37 1.35
CA GLY A 189 -2.62 -26.76 0.98
C GLY A 189 -2.49 -27.31 -0.44
N SER A 190 -3.54 -27.90 -1.02
CA SER A 190 -3.51 -28.40 -2.40
C SER A 190 -3.46 -27.28 -3.45
N LEU A 191 -4.11 -26.14 -3.20
CA LEU A 191 -4.05 -24.96 -4.08
C LEU A 191 -2.75 -24.18 -3.92
N LEU A 192 -2.16 -24.23 -2.72
CA LEU A 192 -0.92 -23.52 -2.42
C LEU A 192 0.34 -24.36 -2.70
N ALA A 193 0.21 -25.63 -3.10
CA ALA A 193 1.34 -26.55 -3.26
C ALA A 193 2.42 -26.03 -4.23
N ASN A 194 2.01 -25.31 -5.27
CA ASN A 194 2.91 -24.69 -6.26
C ASN A 194 2.92 -23.16 -6.18
N TYR A 195 2.26 -22.57 -5.19
CA TYR A 195 2.18 -21.12 -5.04
C TYR A 195 3.55 -20.59 -4.57
N PRO A 196 4.10 -19.54 -5.21
CA PRO A 196 5.37 -18.94 -4.82
C PRO A 196 5.22 -18.18 -3.48
N SER A 197 5.19 -18.92 -2.37
CA SER A 197 5.18 -18.36 -1.02
C SER A 197 6.61 -18.25 -0.47
N SER A 198 6.92 -17.09 0.10
CA SER A 198 8.03 -16.98 1.04
C SER A 198 7.58 -17.72 2.31
N GLY A 199 8.04 -18.96 2.51
CA GLY A 199 7.64 -19.86 3.61
C GLY A 199 8.02 -19.40 5.03
N THR A 200 8.08 -18.09 5.29
CA THR A 200 8.38 -17.49 6.58
C THR A 200 7.16 -16.76 7.12
N THR A 201 6.78 -17.06 8.37
CA THR A 201 5.92 -16.18 9.15
C THR A 201 6.66 -14.88 9.35
N LEU A 202 6.35 -13.87 8.52
CA LEU A 202 6.90 -12.53 8.68
C LEU A 202 6.45 -11.99 10.04
N GLN A 203 7.40 -11.49 10.85
CA GLN A 203 7.11 -10.85 12.13
C GLN A 203 6.13 -9.67 11.97
N SER A 204 5.59 -9.12 13.06
CA SER A 204 4.75 -7.92 12.97
C SER A 204 5.55 -6.74 12.41
N ILE A 205 5.45 -6.51 11.11
CA ILE A 205 6.03 -5.33 10.46
C ILE A 205 5.01 -4.20 10.56
N GLN A 206 5.41 -3.12 11.22
CA GLN A 206 4.66 -1.88 11.34
C GLN A 206 5.48 -0.75 10.71
N ASN A 207 4.84 0.42 10.55
CA ASN A 207 5.48 1.55 9.90
C ASN A 207 6.31 2.37 10.91
N GLY A 208 7.59 1.98 11.10
CA GLY A 208 8.52 2.71 11.97
C GLY A 208 8.76 4.17 11.53
N TYR A 209 8.58 4.45 10.24
CA TYR A 209 8.63 5.81 9.71
C TYR A 209 7.46 6.67 10.22
N LEU A 210 6.23 6.16 10.16
CA LEU A 210 5.05 6.84 10.72
C LEU A 210 5.25 7.18 12.21
N PHE A 211 5.69 6.22 13.02
CA PHE A 211 5.92 6.45 14.44
C PHE A 211 7.04 7.44 14.73
N TYR A 212 8.15 7.36 14.01
CA TYR A 212 9.26 8.29 14.23
C TYR A 212 8.91 9.71 13.80
N LEU A 213 8.23 9.89 12.66
CA LEU A 213 7.74 11.20 12.24
C LEU A 213 6.74 11.75 13.25
N SER A 214 5.79 10.94 13.71
CA SER A 214 4.81 11.33 14.72
C SER A 214 5.48 11.80 16.01
N ALA A 215 6.44 11.04 16.51
CA ALA A 215 7.19 11.39 17.71
C ALA A 215 7.96 12.72 17.56
N LEU A 216 8.61 12.95 16.42
CA LEU A 216 9.31 14.20 16.14
C LEU A 216 8.37 15.41 16.13
N LEU A 217 7.17 15.25 15.54
CA LEU A 217 6.20 16.34 15.45
C LEU A 217 5.54 16.63 16.81
N TYR A 218 5.21 15.61 17.62
CA TYR A 218 4.76 15.83 18.99
C TYR A 218 5.83 16.49 19.85
N GLU A 219 7.10 16.08 19.71
CA GLU A 219 8.20 16.69 20.45
C GLU A 219 8.38 18.16 20.05
N ALA A 220 8.23 18.49 18.76
CA ALA A 220 8.26 19.86 18.26
C ALA A 220 7.07 20.69 18.75
N ASN A 221 5.91 20.07 18.95
CA ASN A 221 4.73 20.71 19.54
C ASN A 221 4.84 20.91 21.06
N GLY A 222 5.79 20.24 21.72
CA GLY A 222 5.98 20.26 23.17
C GLY A 222 5.24 19.15 23.93
N ASP A 223 4.52 18.26 23.22
CA ASP A 223 3.76 17.13 23.78
C ASP A 223 4.70 15.94 24.05
N LEU A 224 5.60 16.11 25.01
CA LEU A 224 6.68 15.15 25.27
C LEU A 224 6.18 13.75 25.65
N ASN A 225 5.04 13.63 26.32
CA ASN A 225 4.48 12.32 26.70
C ASN A 225 4.06 11.52 25.47
N ASP A 226 3.29 12.13 24.56
CA ASP A 226 2.85 11.49 23.32
C ASP A 226 4.03 11.22 22.40
N ALA A 227 4.97 12.17 22.32
CA ALA A 227 6.24 11.96 21.62
C ALA A 227 6.98 10.72 22.14
N TYR A 228 7.07 10.55 23.46
CA TYR A 228 7.75 9.40 24.05
C TYR A 228 7.03 8.07 23.80
N VAL A 229 5.69 8.06 23.80
CA VAL A 229 4.92 6.87 23.42
C VAL A 229 5.27 6.44 21.99
N ASP A 230 5.27 7.39 21.05
CA ASP A 230 5.56 7.08 19.65
C ASP A 230 7.04 6.76 19.41
N TYR A 231 7.97 7.37 20.15
CA TYR A 231 9.38 6.94 20.13
C TYR A 231 9.56 5.49 20.59
N ARG A 232 8.82 5.04 21.62
CA ARG A 232 8.87 3.65 22.06
C ARG A 232 8.30 2.69 21.02
N ARG A 233 7.23 3.09 20.33
CA ARG A 233 6.69 2.32 19.20
C ARG A 233 7.68 2.25 18.05
N ALA A 234 8.31 3.37 17.69
CA ALA A 234 9.36 3.40 16.68
C ALA A 234 10.54 2.48 17.05
N LEU A 235 10.98 2.45 18.31
CA LEU A 235 12.03 1.53 18.78
C LEU A 235 11.60 0.06 18.82
N ALA A 236 10.31 -0.23 19.01
CA ALA A 236 9.83 -1.61 18.95
C ALA A 236 9.93 -2.17 17.52
N VAL A 237 9.82 -1.31 16.50
CA VAL A 237 9.85 -1.67 15.08
C VAL A 237 11.26 -1.55 14.49
N ALA A 238 12.00 -0.51 14.88
CA ALA A 238 13.36 -0.23 14.42
C ALA A 238 14.32 -0.18 15.63
N PRO A 239 14.56 -1.33 16.31
CA PRO A 239 15.28 -1.38 17.57
C PRO A 239 16.74 -1.00 17.47
N ASP A 240 17.34 -1.06 16.28
CA ASP A 240 18.76 -0.76 16.06
C ASP A 240 18.98 0.63 15.44
N ASN A 241 17.91 1.43 15.30
CA ASN A 241 17.99 2.75 14.68
C ASN A 241 18.50 3.81 15.68
N ALA A 242 19.70 4.33 15.42
CA ALA A 242 20.38 5.28 16.31
C ALA A 242 19.67 6.63 16.39
N SER A 243 19.01 7.06 15.30
CA SER A 243 18.25 8.33 15.27
C SER A 243 17.03 8.26 16.18
N VAL A 244 16.27 7.16 16.11
CA VAL A 244 15.12 6.92 16.98
C VAL A 244 15.58 6.80 18.44
N ALA A 245 16.60 5.97 18.70
CA ALA A 245 17.13 5.74 20.05
C ALA A 245 17.63 7.03 20.72
N GLY A 246 18.41 7.83 19.99
CA GLY A 246 18.91 9.11 20.48
C GLY A 246 17.79 10.10 20.78
N SER A 247 16.74 10.12 19.97
CA SER A 247 15.57 11.00 20.15
C SER A 247 14.71 10.55 21.35
N ALA A 248 14.42 9.25 21.46
CA ALA A 248 13.74 8.66 22.61
C ALA A 248 14.47 8.95 23.93
N LEU A 249 15.79 8.81 23.94
CA LEU A 249 16.62 9.06 25.12
C LEU A 249 16.64 10.53 25.53
N ARG A 250 16.65 11.48 24.58
CA ARG A 250 16.54 12.92 24.87
C ARG A 250 15.15 13.26 25.41
N CYS A 251 14.10 12.72 24.79
CA CYS A 251 12.71 12.92 25.25
C CYS A 251 12.52 12.38 26.68
N ALA A 252 13.00 11.17 26.97
CA ALA A 252 12.97 10.58 28.32
C ALA A 252 13.74 11.43 29.36
N GLN A 253 14.87 12.03 28.95
CA GLN A 253 15.64 12.94 29.82
C GLN A 253 14.86 14.21 30.15
N LYS A 254 14.15 14.81 29.18
CA LYS A 254 13.29 15.99 29.41
C LYS A 254 12.11 15.67 30.33
N LEU A 255 11.54 14.46 30.22
CA LEU A 255 10.46 13.98 31.06
C LEU A 255 10.90 13.54 32.47
N GLY A 256 12.20 13.45 32.75
CA GLY A 256 12.71 12.94 34.03
C GLY A 256 12.52 11.44 34.25
N MET A 257 12.36 10.65 33.18
CA MET A 257 12.13 9.20 33.25
C MET A 257 13.43 8.42 33.52
N ASN A 258 13.95 8.53 34.74
CA ASN A 258 15.30 8.05 35.11
C ASN A 258 15.54 6.55 34.83
N GLN A 259 14.53 5.70 35.02
CA GLN A 259 14.62 4.27 34.72
C GLN A 259 14.83 4.03 33.23
N ASP A 260 13.98 4.63 32.39
CA ASP A 260 14.03 4.50 30.93
C ASP A 260 15.32 5.11 30.37
N VAL A 261 15.77 6.25 30.90
CA VAL A 261 17.06 6.85 30.55
C VAL A 261 18.21 5.89 30.84
N THR A 262 18.18 5.19 31.97
CA THR A 262 19.21 4.21 32.35
C THR A 262 19.22 3.02 31.39
N LEU A 263 18.04 2.46 31.08
CA LEU A 263 17.89 1.34 30.16
C LEU A 263 18.33 1.70 28.73
N LEU A 264 17.84 2.82 28.21
CA LEU A 264 18.17 3.30 26.87
C LEU A 264 19.65 3.64 26.76
N ARG A 265 20.25 4.31 27.76
CA ARG A 265 21.69 4.63 27.74
C ARG A 265 22.55 3.37 27.81
N LYS A 266 22.13 2.36 28.58
CA LYS A 266 22.83 1.07 28.64
C LYS A 266 22.84 0.37 27.28
N LYS A 267 21.72 0.44 26.53
CA LYS A 267 21.59 -0.22 25.23
C LYS A 267 22.24 0.56 24.09
N TYR A 268 22.06 1.89 24.05
CA TYR A 268 22.39 2.73 22.89
C TYR A 268 23.51 3.75 23.13
N GLY A 269 24.03 3.84 24.35
CA GLY A 269 25.01 4.86 24.72
C GLY A 269 24.42 6.24 25.00
N ALA A 270 25.28 7.24 25.13
CA ALA A 270 24.87 8.61 25.43
C ALA A 270 24.42 9.33 24.15
N PRO A 271 23.34 10.15 24.20
CA PRO A 271 22.89 10.87 23.02
C PRO A 271 23.83 12.06 22.79
N GLN A 272 24.19 12.30 21.53
CA GLN A 272 24.94 13.51 21.20
C GLN A 272 24.04 14.76 21.36
N ARG A 273 24.62 15.84 21.89
CA ARG A 273 23.94 17.13 22.08
C ARG A 273 24.70 18.23 21.33
N PRO A 274 24.01 19.11 20.59
CA PRO A 274 24.67 20.20 19.90
C PRO A 274 25.28 21.18 20.91
N GLY A 275 26.55 21.57 20.68
CA GLY A 275 27.18 22.67 21.38
C GLY A 275 26.55 24.03 21.05
N LYS A 276 27.03 25.11 21.69
CA LYS A 276 26.43 26.46 21.55
C LYS A 276 26.35 26.97 20.11
N LYS A 277 27.36 26.68 19.29
CA LYS A 277 27.45 27.08 17.87
C LYS A 277 27.12 25.94 16.90
N GLN A 278 26.44 24.92 17.37
CA GLN A 278 26.07 23.75 16.58
C GLN A 278 24.56 23.60 16.56
N GLY A 279 24.03 22.89 15.57
CA GLY A 279 22.65 22.43 15.54
C GLY A 279 22.58 20.96 15.14
N ARG A 280 21.36 20.41 15.18
CA ARG A 280 21.09 19.03 14.80
C ARG A 280 20.38 18.98 13.46
N VAL A 281 20.81 18.06 12.60
CA VAL A 281 20.11 17.70 11.37
C VAL A 281 19.59 16.28 11.53
N ILE A 282 18.29 16.10 11.34
CA ILE A 282 17.65 14.79 11.22
C ILE A 282 17.27 14.63 9.76
N ILE A 283 17.79 13.61 9.11
CA ILE A 283 17.50 13.28 7.71
C ILE A 283 16.53 12.09 7.74
N ILE A 284 15.37 12.24 7.10
CA ILE A 284 14.49 11.13 6.74
C ILE A 284 14.62 10.92 5.24
N GLN A 285 14.95 9.71 4.84
CA GLN A 285 15.28 9.36 3.47
C GLN A 285 14.43 8.20 2.98
N GLU A 286 13.52 8.51 2.05
CA GLU A 286 12.78 7.52 1.28
C GLU A 286 13.61 7.08 0.07
N GLN A 287 13.62 5.78 -0.23
CA GLN A 287 14.42 5.21 -1.32
C GLN A 287 13.64 4.22 -2.17
N GLY A 288 13.86 4.34 -3.48
CA GLY A 288 13.26 3.45 -4.47
C GLY A 288 11.74 3.50 -4.43
N ILE A 289 11.12 2.43 -4.92
CA ILE A 289 9.68 2.23 -4.90
C ILE A 289 9.36 0.79 -4.51
N VAL A 290 8.15 0.57 -3.99
CA VAL A 290 7.66 -0.76 -3.62
C VAL A 290 7.47 -1.63 -4.87
N ASP A 291 7.74 -2.93 -4.73
CA ASP A 291 7.54 -3.93 -5.77
C ASP A 291 6.06 -3.98 -6.19
N GLN A 292 5.81 -4.23 -7.47
CA GLN A 292 4.46 -4.48 -7.97
C GLN A 292 4.03 -5.92 -7.70
N LEU A 293 2.75 -6.10 -7.34
CA LEU A 293 2.11 -7.41 -7.41
C LEU A 293 2.11 -7.94 -8.86
N LYS A 294 2.37 -9.23 -8.99
CA LYS A 294 2.27 -9.95 -10.26
C LYS A 294 1.18 -11.02 -10.18
N GLY A 295 0.69 -11.41 -11.35
CA GLY A 295 -0.26 -12.50 -11.50
C GLY A 295 0.44 -13.85 -11.64
N TRP A 296 0.00 -14.83 -10.85
CA TRP A 296 0.35 -16.23 -11.04
C TRP A 296 -0.91 -17.00 -11.39
N GLU A 297 -0.84 -17.84 -12.42
CA GLU A 297 -1.98 -18.62 -12.88
C GLU A 297 -1.66 -20.12 -12.81
N GLN A 298 -2.64 -20.91 -12.40
CA GLN A 298 -2.56 -22.36 -12.39
C GLN A 298 -3.84 -22.98 -12.97
N SER A 299 -3.68 -23.94 -13.88
CA SER A 299 -4.79 -24.80 -14.34
C SER A 299 -4.98 -25.98 -13.38
N LEU A 300 -6.20 -26.14 -12.89
CA LEU A 300 -6.63 -27.20 -11.97
C LEU A 300 -7.57 -28.18 -12.66
N PRO A 301 -7.27 -29.49 -12.67
CA PRO A 301 -8.19 -30.51 -13.14
C PRO A 301 -9.25 -30.81 -12.06
N VAL A 302 -10.52 -30.62 -12.39
CA VAL A 302 -11.68 -30.95 -11.56
C VAL A 302 -12.52 -32.01 -12.28
N TYR A 303 -12.77 -33.14 -11.61
CA TYR A 303 -13.52 -34.25 -12.18
C TYR A 303 -14.99 -34.16 -11.80
N ASP A 304 -15.88 -34.39 -12.77
CA ASP A 304 -17.33 -34.50 -12.51
C ASP A 304 -17.71 -35.91 -12.00
N SER A 305 -18.98 -36.10 -11.67
CA SER A 305 -19.52 -37.38 -11.19
C SER A 305 -19.42 -38.52 -12.21
N ASN A 306 -19.18 -38.21 -13.47
CA ASN A 306 -19.03 -39.16 -14.57
C ASN A 306 -17.55 -39.42 -14.91
N GLY A 307 -16.62 -38.91 -14.09
CA GLY A 307 -15.18 -39.05 -14.30
C GLY A 307 -14.61 -38.19 -15.43
N ARG A 308 -15.38 -37.23 -15.98
CA ARG A 308 -14.87 -36.32 -17.01
C ARG A 308 -14.02 -35.23 -16.35
N MET A 309 -12.81 -35.05 -16.86
CA MET A 309 -11.89 -34.01 -16.41
C MET A 309 -12.26 -32.66 -17.01
N ASN A 310 -12.38 -31.65 -16.16
CA ASN A 310 -12.57 -30.25 -16.55
C ASN A 310 -11.41 -29.42 -16.05
N LEU A 311 -10.82 -28.60 -16.91
CA LEU A 311 -9.75 -27.68 -16.53
C LEU A 311 -10.34 -26.33 -16.12
N TYR A 312 -9.98 -25.87 -14.92
CA TYR A 312 -10.30 -24.55 -14.41
C TYR A 312 -9.01 -23.77 -14.19
N SER A 313 -8.93 -22.52 -14.67
CA SER A 313 -7.83 -21.64 -14.31
C SER A 313 -8.11 -21.00 -12.95
N VAL A 314 -7.08 -20.85 -12.14
CA VAL A 314 -7.08 -20.06 -10.90
C VAL A 314 -5.94 -19.07 -10.99
N ALA A 315 -6.25 -17.80 -10.72
CA ALA A 315 -5.26 -16.74 -10.68
C ALA A 315 -5.07 -16.21 -9.25
N LEU A 316 -3.83 -16.16 -8.78
CA LEU A 316 -3.46 -15.61 -7.46
C LEU A 316 -2.40 -14.52 -7.62
N PRO A 317 -2.49 -13.42 -6.86
CA PRO A 317 -1.45 -12.41 -6.85
C PRO A 317 -0.24 -12.89 -6.04
N TYR A 318 0.97 -12.54 -6.47
CA TYR A 318 2.21 -12.85 -5.75
C TYR A 318 3.26 -11.73 -5.90
N TYR A 319 4.23 -11.71 -5.00
CA TYR A 319 5.43 -10.88 -5.17
C TYR A 319 6.63 -11.74 -5.63
N PRO A 320 7.44 -11.26 -6.60
CA PRO A 320 8.71 -11.92 -6.99
C PRO A 320 9.70 -12.08 -5.83
N ALA A 321 10.84 -12.73 -6.05
CA ALA A 321 11.89 -12.85 -5.03
C ALA A 321 12.30 -11.47 -4.47
N TYR A 322 12.44 -11.40 -3.14
CA TYR A 322 12.78 -10.15 -2.44
C TYR A 322 14.29 -9.95 -2.36
N HIS A 323 14.72 -8.72 -2.61
CA HIS A 323 16.09 -8.29 -2.39
C HIS A 323 16.09 -7.03 -1.52
N ALA A 324 16.66 -7.15 -0.32
CA ALA A 324 16.81 -6.01 0.58
C ALA A 324 17.69 -4.96 -0.09
N SER A 325 17.19 -3.72 -0.16
CA SER A 325 17.94 -2.59 -0.68
C SER A 325 18.73 -1.93 0.46
N ASN A 326 20.03 -1.71 0.26
CA ASN A 326 20.85 -0.91 1.18
C ASN A 326 20.54 0.59 1.01
N ALA A 327 20.80 1.38 2.06
CA ALA A 327 20.67 2.82 1.97
C ALA A 327 21.64 3.39 0.92
N PHE A 328 21.16 4.18 -0.03
CA PHE A 328 22.02 5.06 -0.80
C PHE A 328 22.59 6.15 0.11
N PRO A 329 23.92 6.24 0.26
CA PRO A 329 24.52 7.26 1.09
C PRO A 329 24.22 8.66 0.53
N VAL A 330 24.07 9.63 1.42
CA VAL A 330 24.00 11.05 1.10
C VAL A 330 25.21 11.75 1.71
N SER A 331 25.60 12.90 1.17
CA SER A 331 26.72 13.68 1.71
C SER A 331 26.20 14.97 2.32
N LEU A 332 26.54 15.25 3.58
CA LEU A 332 26.26 16.52 4.23
C LEU A 332 27.58 17.24 4.48
N ASN A 333 27.80 18.38 3.80
CA ASN A 333 29.07 19.12 3.81
C ASN A 333 30.26 18.20 3.50
N GLU A 334 30.19 17.45 2.40
CA GLU A 334 31.21 16.51 1.93
C GLU A 334 31.41 15.26 2.82
N MET A 335 30.78 15.21 4.00
CA MET A 335 30.82 14.05 4.89
C MET A 335 29.71 13.07 4.52
N MET A 336 30.05 11.81 4.28
CA MET A 336 29.07 10.75 4.04
C MET A 336 28.23 10.52 5.30
N VAL A 337 26.91 10.46 5.11
CA VAL A 337 25.92 10.16 6.15
C VAL A 337 25.22 8.87 5.76
N GLU A 338 25.41 7.85 6.57
CA GLU A 338 24.69 6.58 6.48
C GLU A 338 23.42 6.63 7.34
N GLY A 339 22.34 6.06 6.82
CA GLY A 339 21.04 6.03 7.49
C GLY A 339 20.67 4.64 7.97
N ASP A 340 20.08 4.57 9.17
CA ASP A 340 19.50 3.34 9.71
C ASP A 340 18.08 3.16 9.18
N ARG A 341 17.68 1.92 8.89
CA ARG A 341 16.34 1.63 8.36
C ARG A 341 15.26 1.99 9.40
N LEU A 342 14.22 2.68 8.96
CA LEU A 342 12.98 2.91 9.72
C LEU A 342 11.89 1.93 9.31
N VAL A 343 11.77 1.65 8.01
CA VAL A 343 10.77 0.73 7.48
C VAL A 343 11.22 0.11 6.17
N ASP A 344 10.79 -1.14 5.94
CA ASP A 344 10.86 -1.80 4.65
C ASP A 344 9.43 -2.01 4.11
N THR A 345 9.04 -1.18 3.14
CA THR A 345 7.68 -1.20 2.59
C THR A 345 7.43 -2.46 1.77
N ASN A 346 8.46 -2.98 1.09
CA ASN A 346 8.36 -4.25 0.38
C ASN A 346 8.02 -5.41 1.33
N MET A 347 8.64 -5.44 2.51
CA MET A 347 8.29 -6.44 3.51
C MET A 347 6.89 -6.23 4.09
N MET A 348 6.44 -4.99 4.31
CA MET A 348 5.04 -4.71 4.72
C MET A 348 4.04 -5.22 3.68
N ALA A 349 4.29 -4.95 2.41
CA ALA A 349 3.44 -5.35 1.30
C ALA A 349 3.36 -6.89 1.19
N ARG A 350 4.49 -7.59 1.35
CA ARG A 350 4.55 -9.06 1.37
C ARG A 350 3.84 -9.67 2.57
N LYS A 351 3.99 -9.06 3.75
CA LYS A 351 3.27 -9.47 4.96
C LYS A 351 1.76 -9.34 4.77
N GLN A 352 1.30 -8.20 4.24
CA GLN A 352 -0.10 -7.99 3.90
C GLN A 352 -0.63 -9.07 2.95
N LEU A 353 0.13 -9.41 1.91
CA LEU A 353 -0.27 -10.47 0.99
C LEU A 353 -0.36 -11.83 1.69
N ASN A 354 0.63 -12.16 2.54
CA ASN A 354 0.65 -13.41 3.31
C ASN A 354 -0.55 -13.53 4.26
N GLU A 355 -0.95 -12.43 4.91
CA GLU A 355 -2.13 -12.40 5.78
C GLU A 355 -3.44 -12.57 5.00
N ARG A 356 -3.55 -11.97 3.79
CA ARG A 356 -4.78 -12.02 2.98
C ARG A 356 -4.90 -13.23 2.05
N ILE A 357 -3.80 -13.94 1.74
CA ILE A 357 -3.80 -15.01 0.72
C ILE A 357 -4.80 -16.12 1.06
N THR A 358 -5.04 -16.39 2.34
CA THR A 358 -6.01 -17.39 2.77
C THR A 358 -7.44 -17.00 2.37
N SER A 359 -7.82 -15.73 2.56
CA SER A 359 -9.11 -15.18 2.14
C SER A 359 -9.26 -15.23 0.61
N ILE A 360 -8.20 -14.82 -0.13
CA ILE A 360 -8.18 -14.91 -1.60
C ILE A 360 -8.43 -16.35 -2.06
N VAL A 361 -7.73 -17.33 -1.47
CA VAL A 361 -7.91 -18.74 -1.82
C VAL A 361 -9.32 -19.24 -1.47
N PHE A 362 -9.88 -18.85 -0.33
CA PHE A 362 -11.26 -19.19 0.02
C PHE A 362 -12.27 -18.69 -1.01
N ARG A 363 -12.13 -17.43 -1.45
CA ARG A 363 -12.97 -16.89 -2.53
C ARG A 363 -12.79 -17.63 -3.85
N GLN A 364 -11.56 -18.00 -4.20
CA GLN A 364 -11.31 -18.80 -5.40
C GLN A 364 -11.97 -20.18 -5.33
N ILE A 365 -11.94 -20.84 -4.17
CA ILE A 365 -12.66 -22.11 -3.98
C ILE A 365 -14.16 -21.91 -4.17
N LEU A 366 -14.77 -20.90 -3.55
CA LEU A 366 -16.20 -20.58 -3.71
C LEU A 366 -16.57 -20.24 -5.17
N ARG A 367 -15.70 -19.51 -5.88
CA ARG A 367 -15.88 -19.21 -7.31
C ARG A 367 -15.87 -20.49 -8.14
N LEU A 368 -14.96 -21.42 -7.86
CA LEU A 368 -14.88 -22.71 -8.54
C LEU A 368 -16.10 -23.60 -8.25
N THR A 369 -16.60 -23.64 -7.01
CA THR A 369 -17.82 -24.42 -6.69
C THR A 369 -19.02 -23.88 -7.45
N LEU A 370 -19.17 -22.56 -7.51
CA LEU A 370 -20.25 -21.90 -8.24
C LEU A 370 -20.15 -22.11 -9.75
N LYS A 371 -18.96 -21.97 -10.34
CA LYS A 371 -18.72 -22.26 -11.77
C LYS A 371 -19.10 -23.71 -12.12
N ASN A 372 -18.74 -24.66 -11.26
CA ASN A 372 -19.11 -26.06 -11.44
C ASN A 372 -20.63 -26.28 -11.35
N ALA A 373 -21.32 -25.61 -10.42
CA ALA A 373 -22.77 -25.71 -10.28
C ALA A 373 -23.52 -25.15 -11.51
N LEU A 374 -23.15 -23.95 -11.98
CA LEU A 374 -23.73 -23.32 -13.17
C LEU A 374 -23.53 -24.16 -14.43
N ARG A 375 -22.33 -24.76 -14.56
CA ARG A 375 -22.02 -25.63 -15.70
C ARG A 375 -22.89 -26.89 -15.71
N LYS A 376 -23.07 -27.56 -14.57
CA LYS A 376 -23.94 -28.74 -14.46
C LYS A 376 -25.37 -28.43 -14.87
N GLU A 377 -25.88 -27.26 -14.50
CA GLU A 377 -27.23 -26.84 -14.88
C GLU A 377 -27.32 -26.56 -16.39
N SER A 378 -26.33 -25.87 -16.96
CA SER A 378 -26.30 -25.52 -18.39
C SER A 378 -26.19 -26.74 -19.31
N THR A 379 -25.60 -27.84 -18.85
CA THR A 379 -25.45 -29.08 -19.64
C THR A 379 -26.69 -29.99 -19.62
N LYS A 380 -27.74 -29.65 -18.86
CA LYS A 380 -28.99 -30.42 -18.82
C LYS A 380 -29.96 -30.07 -19.95
N ASP A 381 -29.75 -28.94 -20.65
CA ASP A 381 -30.62 -28.47 -21.73
C ASP A 381 -30.14 -29.05 -23.09
N ASP A 382 -30.81 -30.10 -23.57
CA ASP A 382 -30.43 -30.93 -24.73
C ASP A 382 -30.61 -30.25 -26.11
N ASN A 383 -31.02 -28.97 -26.17
CA ASN A 383 -31.29 -28.28 -27.43
C ASN A 383 -30.04 -27.55 -27.98
N ASN A 384 -29.24 -28.27 -28.78
CA ASN A 384 -28.39 -27.81 -29.90
C ASN A 384 -27.46 -26.59 -29.75
N ASN A 385 -27.20 -26.09 -28.55
CA ASN A 385 -26.35 -24.90 -28.31
C ASN A 385 -25.12 -25.18 -27.42
N VAL A 386 -24.70 -26.45 -27.31
CA VAL A 386 -23.51 -26.86 -26.53
C VAL A 386 -22.25 -26.11 -26.97
N ASP A 387 -22.08 -25.85 -28.27
CA ASP A 387 -20.92 -25.12 -28.80
C ASP A 387 -20.95 -23.63 -28.43
N VAL A 388 -22.12 -22.99 -28.47
CA VAL A 388 -22.28 -21.59 -28.03
C VAL A 388 -22.07 -21.47 -26.52
N ALA A 389 -22.58 -22.43 -25.74
CA ALA A 389 -22.34 -22.49 -24.30
C ALA A 389 -20.84 -22.65 -23.97
N ASN A 390 -20.10 -23.50 -24.71
CA ASN A 390 -18.66 -23.67 -24.51
C ASN A 390 -17.85 -22.41 -24.86
N ILE A 391 -18.19 -21.70 -25.94
CA ILE A 391 -17.55 -20.43 -26.30
C ILE A 391 -17.82 -19.37 -25.23
N VAL A 392 -19.07 -19.23 -24.79
CA VAL A 392 -19.47 -18.31 -23.72
C VAL A 392 -18.72 -18.63 -22.42
N MET A 393 -18.57 -19.91 -22.07
CA MET A 393 -17.85 -20.33 -20.87
C MET A 393 -16.33 -20.08 -20.93
N ASN A 394 -15.71 -20.21 -22.10
CA ASN A 394 -14.28 -19.89 -22.27
C ASN A 394 -14.01 -18.39 -22.16
N VAL A 395 -14.84 -17.57 -22.82
CA VAL A 395 -14.79 -16.10 -22.68
C VAL A 395 -15.07 -15.70 -21.22
N TRP A 396 -16.05 -16.33 -20.58
CA TRP A 396 -16.37 -16.12 -19.17
C TRP A 396 -15.22 -16.46 -18.23
N ASN A 397 -14.51 -17.57 -18.46
CA ASN A 397 -13.34 -17.93 -17.68
C ASN A 397 -12.21 -16.90 -17.81
N THR A 398 -11.90 -16.44 -19.02
CA THR A 398 -10.90 -15.38 -19.24
C THR A 398 -11.29 -14.05 -18.59
N LEU A 399 -12.58 -13.71 -18.57
CA LEU A 399 -13.07 -12.47 -17.94
C LEU A 399 -13.09 -12.52 -16.41
N THR A 400 -13.26 -13.71 -15.82
CA THR A 400 -13.43 -13.87 -14.36
C THR A 400 -12.17 -14.31 -13.63
N GLU A 401 -11.20 -14.91 -14.33
CA GLU A 401 -9.94 -15.39 -13.76
C GLU A 401 -8.80 -14.44 -14.07
N GLN A 402 -8.77 -13.33 -13.35
CA GLN A 402 -7.63 -12.42 -13.33
C GLN A 402 -7.15 -12.24 -11.89
N PRO A 403 -5.84 -12.29 -11.62
CA PRO A 403 -5.31 -11.96 -10.32
C PRO A 403 -5.48 -10.46 -10.08
N ASP A 404 -5.95 -10.11 -8.89
CA ASP A 404 -5.98 -8.74 -8.42
C ASP A 404 -4.56 -8.27 -8.06
N THR A 405 -3.93 -7.56 -9.00
CA THR A 405 -2.60 -6.98 -8.82
C THR A 405 -2.64 -5.52 -8.35
N ARG A 406 -3.80 -5.03 -7.91
CA ARG A 406 -3.93 -3.67 -7.36
C ARG A 406 -3.18 -3.56 -6.03
N SER A 407 -2.38 -2.51 -5.94
CA SER A 407 -1.60 -2.08 -4.79
C SER A 407 -1.13 -0.65 -5.04
N TRP A 408 -0.84 0.12 -4.00
CA TRP A 408 -0.25 1.45 -4.14
C TRP A 408 1.24 1.34 -4.51
N ILE A 409 1.55 1.45 -5.81
CA ILE A 409 2.86 1.10 -6.38
C ILE A 409 3.86 2.27 -6.42
N THR A 410 3.47 3.47 -6.01
CA THR A 410 4.35 4.65 -5.95
C THR A 410 4.88 4.95 -4.54
N LEU A 411 4.54 4.12 -3.56
CA LEU A 411 5.14 4.14 -2.23
C LEU A 411 6.66 3.87 -2.29
N PRO A 412 7.45 4.41 -1.34
CA PRO A 412 8.88 4.14 -1.31
C PRO A 412 9.16 2.69 -0.94
N GLY A 413 10.22 2.10 -1.49
CA GLY A 413 10.58 0.71 -1.22
C GLY A 413 11.11 0.50 0.21
N ALA A 414 11.86 1.48 0.73
CA ALA A 414 12.33 1.53 2.10
C ALA A 414 12.54 2.98 2.55
N VAL A 415 12.56 3.21 3.86
CA VAL A 415 12.85 4.52 4.46
C VAL A 415 13.92 4.38 5.53
N PHE A 416 14.83 5.34 5.57
CA PHE A 416 15.97 5.40 6.47
C PHE A 416 15.99 6.72 7.23
N SER A 417 16.71 6.75 8.35
CA SER A 417 16.96 7.98 9.09
C SER A 417 18.40 8.09 9.56
N ALA A 418 18.92 9.31 9.52
CA ALA A 418 20.20 9.66 10.09
C ALA A 418 20.07 10.91 10.96
N THR A 419 20.87 10.99 12.02
CA THR A 419 20.96 12.18 12.87
C THR A 419 22.41 12.59 12.98
N THR A 420 22.69 13.86 12.69
CA THR A 420 24.04 14.42 12.76
C THR A 420 24.04 15.79 13.44
N ILE A 421 25.18 16.15 14.04
CA ILE A 421 25.41 17.46 14.62
C ILE A 421 26.37 18.21 13.72
N VAL A 422 25.97 19.42 13.32
CA VAL A 422 26.72 20.28 12.41
C VAL A 422 26.93 21.65 13.02
N SER A 423 27.90 22.40 12.49
CA SER A 423 28.02 23.83 12.80
C SER A 423 26.73 24.56 12.42
N ALA A 424 26.28 25.51 13.24
CA ALA A 424 25.13 26.34 12.87
C ALA A 424 25.46 27.22 11.65
N GLY A 425 24.44 27.53 10.84
CA GLY A 425 24.60 28.26 9.58
C GLY A 425 24.18 27.44 8.36
N GLU A 426 24.66 27.85 7.19
CA GLU A 426 24.39 27.19 5.91
C GLU A 426 25.04 25.81 5.85
N GLN A 427 24.25 24.81 5.46
CA GLN A 427 24.68 23.44 5.19
C GLN A 427 24.37 23.10 3.73
N THR A 428 25.10 22.15 3.17
CA THR A 428 24.83 21.63 1.83
C THR A 428 24.68 20.11 1.89
N LEU A 429 23.49 19.63 1.51
CA LEU A 429 23.21 18.21 1.30
C LEU A 429 23.38 17.88 -0.19
N THR A 430 24.17 16.87 -0.50
CA THR A 430 24.38 16.34 -1.85
C THR A 430 23.77 14.95 -1.96
N VAL A 431 22.87 14.79 -2.94
CA VAL A 431 22.15 13.54 -3.25
C VAL A 431 22.31 13.27 -4.74
N GLY A 432 23.16 12.30 -5.10
CA GLY A 432 23.50 12.07 -6.51
C GLY A 432 24.18 13.30 -7.11
N SER A 433 23.64 13.83 -8.20
CA SER A 433 24.12 15.05 -8.86
C SER A 433 23.48 16.34 -8.30
N GLN A 434 22.51 16.22 -7.40
CA GLN A 434 21.76 17.35 -6.85
C GLN A 434 22.38 17.84 -5.55
N SER A 435 22.50 19.17 -5.41
CA SER A 435 22.87 19.83 -4.17
C SER A 435 21.70 20.68 -3.65
N TYR A 436 21.50 20.65 -2.34
CA TYR A 436 20.43 21.37 -1.64
C TYR A 436 21.01 22.08 -0.42
N SER A 437 20.90 23.41 -0.41
CA SER A 437 21.38 24.24 0.70
C SER A 437 20.25 24.60 1.66
N PHE A 438 20.56 24.57 2.96
CA PHE A 438 19.60 24.91 4.01
C PHE A 438 20.30 25.41 5.26
N ARG A 439 19.58 26.20 6.07
CA ARG A 439 20.12 26.83 7.28
C ARG A 439 19.75 26.08 8.54
N VAL A 440 20.76 25.76 9.35
CA VAL A 440 20.62 25.13 10.66
C VAL A 440 20.79 26.16 11.79
N PRO A 441 19.80 26.34 12.69
CA PRO A 441 19.90 27.28 13.81
C PRO A 441 20.79 26.76 14.96
N GLU A 442 21.37 27.70 15.72
CA GLU A 442 22.12 27.39 16.94
C GLU A 442 21.25 26.65 17.97
N GLN A 443 21.73 25.48 18.41
CA GLN A 443 21.08 24.54 19.32
C GLN A 443 19.70 24.04 18.86
N GLY A 444 19.27 24.38 17.65
CA GLY A 444 18.01 23.91 17.11
C GLY A 444 18.17 22.64 16.29
N THR A 445 17.03 22.05 15.95
CA THR A 445 16.91 20.84 15.14
C THR A 445 16.26 21.19 13.81
N THR A 446 16.85 20.72 12.72
CA THR A 446 16.30 20.82 11.37
C THR A 446 15.98 19.41 10.87
N LEU A 447 14.74 19.20 10.46
CA LEU A 447 14.32 18.01 9.73
C LEU A 447 14.57 18.25 8.25
N VAL A 448 15.29 17.34 7.60
CA VAL A 448 15.43 17.27 6.15
C VAL A 448 14.70 16.02 5.70
N TRP A 449 13.67 16.20 4.87
CA TRP A 449 12.99 15.10 4.22
C TRP A 449 13.50 14.99 2.79
N LEU A 450 13.87 13.78 2.39
CA LEU A 450 14.26 13.52 1.01
C LEU A 450 13.64 12.21 0.51
N SER A 451 13.15 12.24 -0.72
CA SER A 451 12.69 11.04 -1.44
C SER A 451 13.46 10.90 -2.73
N ARG A 452 14.17 9.77 -2.87
CA ARG A 452 15.01 9.49 -4.02
C ARG A 452 14.51 8.26 -4.78
N GLN A 453 14.24 8.45 -6.07
CA GLN A 453 13.98 7.38 -7.02
C GLN A 453 14.92 7.53 -8.22
N GLY A 454 15.69 6.48 -8.53
CA GLY A 454 16.68 6.55 -9.60
C GLY A 454 17.71 7.66 -9.38
N GLU A 455 17.82 8.54 -10.37
CA GLU A 455 18.81 9.62 -10.40
C GLU A 455 18.35 10.90 -9.72
N ASN A 456 17.04 11.12 -9.58
CA ASN A 456 16.47 12.35 -9.05
C ASN A 456 16.02 12.20 -7.60
N ALA A 457 15.95 13.34 -6.90
CA ALA A 457 15.43 13.41 -5.54
C ALA A 457 14.59 14.67 -5.32
N VAL A 458 13.56 14.50 -4.48
CA VAL A 458 12.77 15.61 -3.93
C VAL A 458 13.30 15.89 -2.54
N ILE A 459 13.67 17.14 -2.26
CA ILE A 459 14.30 17.53 -0.99
C ILE A 459 13.61 18.79 -0.46
N TRP A 460 13.25 18.77 0.82
CA TRP A 460 12.84 19.97 1.56
C TRP A 460 13.26 19.87 3.03
N HIS A 461 13.22 20.99 3.74
CA HIS A 461 13.58 21.03 5.15
C HIS A 461 12.60 21.88 5.97
N LYS A 462 12.51 21.59 7.27
CA LYS A 462 11.77 22.35 8.29
C LYS A 462 12.55 22.43 9.59
N GLN A 463 12.45 23.58 10.26
CA GLN A 463 13.03 23.75 11.59
C GLN A 463 12.03 23.26 12.63
N LEU A 464 12.44 22.31 13.47
CA LEU A 464 11.61 21.72 14.54
C LEU A 464 11.85 22.39 15.91
N GLY A 465 12.64 23.46 15.97
CA GLY A 465 12.99 24.12 17.22
C GLY A 465 14.00 23.33 18.06
N ARG A 466 13.98 23.52 19.38
CA ARG A 466 14.96 22.94 20.32
C ARG A 466 14.48 21.59 20.88
N LEU A 467 14.70 20.53 20.09
CA LEU A 467 14.49 19.13 20.51
C LEU A 467 15.67 18.58 21.33
#